data_AF-A0A1J0LTY2-F1
#
_entry.id   AF-A0A1J0LTY2-F1
#
_cell.length_a   1.000
_cell.length_b   1.000
_cell.length_c   1.000
_cell.angle_alpha   90.00
_cell.angle_beta   90.00
_cell.angle_gamma   90.00
#
_symmetry.space_group_name_H-M   'P 1'
#
loop_
_entity.id
_entity.type
_entity.pdbx_description
1 polymer ?
#
loop_
_entity_poly.entity_id
_entity_poly.type
_entity_poly.pdbx_seq_one_letter_code
_entity_poly.pdbx_strand_id
1 'polypeptide(L)'
;MPKVNLYATFRDLTGQSHLEVEGRTVGEVLENLVRAYPKLREELFEGEALAERVSVFLEGRDVRYLEGLSTPLSPEATLDLFPPVAGGAPEATFGALPPWLLEEYLVSWGGRKLGEGHYALPGAMVRFAEAEPLRVGSLSIPQLWVGVEGEEAEAWFNRIAFAASRGGG
;
A
#
# COMPACT_ATOMS: atom_id res chain seq x y z
N MET A 1 -3.42 2.81 -19.75
CA MET A 1 -2.09 2.76 -19.11
C MET A 1 -2.34 2.36 -17.68
N PRO A 2 -1.84 1.21 -17.20
CA PRO A 2 -2.04 0.82 -15.82
C PRO A 2 -1.67 1.94 -14.83
N LYS A 3 -2.48 2.08 -13.78
CA LYS A 3 -2.22 2.98 -12.66
C LYS A 3 -1.31 2.27 -11.67
N VAL A 4 -0.28 2.96 -11.19
CA VAL A 4 0.66 2.46 -10.19
C VAL A 4 0.58 3.35 -8.96
N ASN A 5 0.09 2.83 -7.84
CA ASN A 5 0.07 3.52 -6.55
C ASN A 5 1.36 3.23 -5.78
N LEU A 6 1.94 4.29 -5.22
CA LEU A 6 3.21 4.24 -4.49
C LEU A 6 2.98 4.60 -3.02
N TYR A 7 3.51 3.73 -2.15
CA TYR A 7 3.35 3.84 -0.70
C TYR A 7 4.72 4.02 -0.01
N ALA A 8 4.68 4.64 1.17
CA ALA A 8 5.83 4.87 2.05
C ALA A 8 7.09 5.32 1.27
N THR A 9 8.22 4.63 1.44
CA THR A 9 9.50 4.95 0.81
C THR A 9 9.42 5.12 -0.71
N PHE A 10 8.53 4.40 -1.41
CA PHE A 10 8.37 4.58 -2.87
C PHE A 10 7.74 5.92 -3.22
N ARG A 11 6.81 6.40 -2.39
CA ARG A 11 6.26 7.75 -2.53
C ARG A 11 7.34 8.80 -2.28
N ASP A 12 8.18 8.61 -1.27
CA ASP A 12 9.25 9.57 -0.94
C ASP A 12 10.34 9.62 -2.02
N LEU A 13 10.71 8.46 -2.57
CA LEU A 13 11.72 8.35 -3.62
C LEU A 13 11.28 8.97 -4.95
N THR A 14 9.99 8.94 -5.25
CA THR A 14 9.42 9.45 -6.51
C THR A 14 8.80 10.85 -6.39
N GLY A 15 8.41 11.26 -5.18
CA GLY A 15 7.58 12.43 -4.94
C GLY A 15 6.13 12.28 -5.44
N GLN A 16 5.70 11.08 -5.79
CA GLN A 16 4.39 10.81 -6.41
C GLN A 16 3.62 9.76 -5.61
N SER A 17 2.33 9.99 -5.37
CA SER A 17 1.45 9.01 -4.74
C SER A 17 0.90 7.98 -5.72
N HIS A 18 0.76 8.36 -7.00
CA HIS A 18 0.42 7.45 -8.09
C HIS A 18 0.97 7.95 -9.43
N LEU A 19 1.08 7.04 -10.39
CA LEU A 19 1.53 7.29 -11.76
C LEU A 19 0.71 6.47 -12.76
N GLU A 20 0.61 6.93 -14.00
CA GLU A 20 0.19 6.08 -15.12
C GLU A 20 1.43 5.61 -15.85
N VAL A 21 1.55 4.30 -16.04
CA VAL A 21 2.75 3.69 -16.63
C VAL A 21 2.32 2.75 -17.75
N GLU A 22 3.01 2.81 -18.88
CA GLU A 22 2.74 1.90 -19.99
C GLU A 22 3.23 0.48 -19.68
N GLY A 23 2.46 -0.52 -20.09
CA GLY A 23 2.83 -1.93 -20.00
C GLY A 23 1.61 -2.84 -20.09
N ARG A 24 1.84 -4.07 -20.57
CA ARG A 24 0.83 -5.12 -20.70
C ARG A 24 1.00 -6.24 -19.68
N THR A 25 2.11 -6.23 -18.95
CA THR A 25 2.41 -7.14 -17.85
C THR A 25 2.94 -6.37 -16.65
N VAL A 26 2.89 -6.98 -15.47
CA VAL A 26 3.50 -6.40 -14.26
C VAL A 26 4.97 -6.05 -14.51
N GLY A 27 5.73 -6.94 -15.12
CA GLY A 27 7.15 -6.72 -15.43
C GLY A 27 7.37 -5.51 -16.34
N GLU A 28 6.61 -5.39 -17.43
CA GLU A 28 6.72 -4.23 -18.32
C GLU A 28 6.45 -2.91 -17.61
N VAL A 29 5.40 -2.88 -16.76
CA VAL A 29 5.07 -1.69 -15.98
C VAL A 29 6.17 -1.35 -14.98
N LEU A 30 6.68 -2.33 -14.24
CA LEU A 30 7.76 -2.09 -13.27
C LEU A 30 9.06 -1.67 -13.94
N GLU A 31 9.41 -2.24 -15.09
CA GLU A 31 10.57 -1.84 -15.89
C GLU A 31 10.44 -0.40 -16.41
N ASN A 32 9.26 -0.01 -16.90
CA ASN A 32 9.03 1.36 -17.33
C ASN A 32 9.02 2.35 -16.15
N LEU A 33 8.52 1.92 -14.99
CA LEU A 33 8.57 2.71 -13.76
C LEU A 33 10.02 2.98 -13.32
N VAL A 34 10.89 1.95 -13.30
CA VAL A 34 12.30 2.14 -12.92
C VAL A 34 13.08 2.94 -13.96
N ARG A 35 12.70 2.91 -15.24
CA ARG A 35 13.26 3.81 -16.26
C ARG A 35 12.97 5.28 -15.97
N ALA A 36 11.76 5.58 -15.52
CA ALA A 36 11.38 6.92 -15.11
C ALA A 36 12.01 7.32 -13.75
N TYR A 37 12.15 6.35 -12.83
CA TYR A 37 12.68 6.55 -11.48
C TYR A 37 13.78 5.52 -11.15
N PRO A 38 15.03 5.74 -11.61
CA PRO A 38 16.12 4.76 -11.47
C PRO A 38 16.42 4.34 -10.03
N LYS A 39 16.16 5.21 -9.04
CA LYS A 39 16.33 4.90 -7.61
C LYS A 39 15.46 3.75 -7.12
N LEU A 40 14.35 3.45 -7.80
CA LEU A 40 13.47 2.32 -7.44
C LEU A 40 14.03 0.97 -7.86
N ARG A 41 15.05 0.91 -8.74
CA ARG A 41 15.57 -0.36 -9.26
C ARG A 41 16.10 -1.26 -8.16
N GLU A 42 16.90 -0.71 -7.25
CA GLU A 42 17.52 -1.45 -6.14
C GLU A 42 16.52 -1.89 -5.06
N GLU A 43 15.35 -1.25 -5.02
CA GLU A 43 14.28 -1.58 -4.08
C GLU A 43 13.28 -2.60 -4.65
N LEU A 44 12.94 -2.48 -5.94
CA LEU A 44 11.95 -3.34 -6.60
C LEU A 44 12.54 -4.66 -7.10
N PHE A 45 13.83 -4.69 -7.47
CA PHE A 45 14.44 -5.83 -8.14
C PHE A 45 15.70 -6.33 -7.43
N GLU A 46 15.86 -7.66 -7.45
CA GLU A 46 17.11 -8.35 -7.11
C GLU A 46 17.62 -9.04 -8.38
N GLY A 47 18.54 -8.37 -9.08
CA GLY A 47 18.94 -8.78 -10.43
C GLY A 47 17.79 -8.59 -11.42
N GLU A 48 17.35 -9.68 -12.06
CA GLU A 48 16.23 -9.69 -13.02
C GLU A 48 14.90 -10.10 -12.37
N ALA A 49 14.92 -10.50 -11.09
CA ALA A 49 13.74 -10.95 -10.37
C ALA A 49 13.15 -9.83 -9.50
N LEU A 50 11.85 -9.90 -9.23
CA LEU A 50 11.20 -9.05 -8.22
C LEU A 50 11.82 -9.35 -6.85
N ALA A 51 12.24 -8.31 -6.11
CA ALA A 51 12.82 -8.47 -4.79
C ALA A 51 11.82 -9.18 -3.85
N GLU A 52 12.26 -10.20 -3.10
CA GLU A 52 11.37 -10.98 -2.21
C GLU A 52 10.68 -10.12 -1.16
N ARG A 53 11.38 -9.09 -0.71
CA ARG A 53 10.97 -8.13 0.32
C ARG A 53 9.95 -7.08 -0.16
N VAL A 54 9.65 -6.99 -1.45
CA VAL A 54 8.75 -5.95 -1.98
C VAL A 54 7.36 -6.53 -2.17
N SER A 55 6.30 -5.81 -1.82
CA SER A 55 4.94 -6.31 -2.01
C SER A 55 4.26 -5.60 -3.19
N VAL A 56 3.80 -6.37 -4.17
CA VAL A 56 3.14 -5.87 -5.39
C VAL A 56 1.79 -6.53 -5.51
N PHE A 57 0.73 -5.73 -5.54
CA PHE A 57 -0.64 -6.21 -5.68
C PHE A 57 -1.24 -5.73 -6.99
N LEU A 58 -1.91 -6.64 -7.71
CA LEU A 58 -2.77 -6.34 -8.85
C LEU A 58 -4.22 -6.44 -8.40
N GLU A 59 -4.92 -5.29 -8.41
CA GLU A 59 -6.31 -5.21 -7.97
C GLU A 59 -6.54 -5.86 -6.58
N GLY A 60 -5.53 -5.78 -5.70
CA GLY A 60 -5.57 -6.35 -4.35
C GLY A 60 -5.14 -7.78 -4.18
N ARG A 61 -4.69 -8.44 -5.26
CA ARG A 61 -4.12 -9.78 -5.19
C ARG A 61 -2.62 -9.67 -5.35
N ASP A 62 -1.87 -10.23 -4.41
CA ASP A 62 -0.41 -10.27 -4.52
C ASP A 62 -0.03 -11.05 -5.79
N VAL A 63 0.78 -10.42 -6.63
CA VAL A 63 1.18 -10.96 -7.94
C VAL A 63 1.98 -12.26 -7.81
N ARG A 64 2.56 -12.55 -6.64
CA ARG A 64 3.22 -13.83 -6.35
C ARG A 64 2.28 -15.01 -6.35
N TYR A 65 1.00 -14.80 -6.04
CA TYR A 65 -0.05 -15.82 -6.17
C TYR A 65 -0.73 -15.79 -7.55
N LEU A 66 -0.25 -14.96 -8.47
CA LEU A 66 -0.64 -14.90 -9.88
C LEU A 66 0.50 -15.48 -10.74
N GLU A 67 0.92 -14.77 -11.78
CA GLU A 67 2.02 -15.16 -12.67
C GLU A 67 3.27 -14.28 -12.44
N GLY A 68 3.39 -13.65 -11.26
CA GLY A 68 4.48 -12.75 -10.91
C GLY A 68 4.63 -11.60 -11.90
N LEU A 69 5.85 -11.36 -12.38
CA LEU A 69 6.15 -10.35 -13.39
C LEU A 69 5.45 -10.60 -14.74
N SER A 70 5.12 -11.85 -15.06
CA SER A 70 4.41 -12.21 -16.29
C SER A 70 2.91 -11.98 -16.22
N THR A 71 2.37 -11.61 -15.05
CA THR A 71 0.92 -11.37 -14.87
C THR A 71 0.42 -10.32 -15.86
N PRO A 72 -0.56 -10.66 -16.71
CA PRO A 72 -1.10 -9.74 -17.71
C PRO A 72 -1.95 -8.64 -17.05
N LEU A 73 -1.90 -7.44 -17.65
CA LEU A 73 -2.60 -6.25 -17.17
C LEU A 73 -3.56 -5.72 -18.23
N SER A 74 -4.76 -5.30 -17.80
CA SER A 74 -5.62 -4.45 -18.63
C SER A 74 -5.11 -3.01 -18.63
N PRO A 75 -5.45 -2.19 -19.64
CA PRO A 75 -5.08 -0.78 -19.66
C PRO A 75 -5.58 0.03 -18.46
N GLU A 76 -6.63 -0.43 -17.78
CA GLU A 76 -7.26 0.20 -16.61
C GLU A 76 -6.81 -0.43 -15.28
N ALA A 77 -5.89 -1.40 -15.31
CA ALA A 77 -5.44 -2.10 -14.12
C ALA A 77 -4.74 -1.17 -13.12
N THR A 78 -4.95 -1.43 -11.83
CA THR A 78 -4.27 -0.76 -10.73
C THR A 78 -3.29 -1.72 -10.06
N LEU A 79 -2.04 -1.27 -9.96
CA LEU A 79 -0.96 -1.90 -9.18
C LEU A 79 -0.70 -1.08 -7.92
N ASP A 80 -0.59 -1.76 -6.77
CA ASP A 80 -0.19 -1.18 -5.50
C ASP A 80 1.20 -1.69 -5.12
N LEU A 81 2.17 -0.78 -4.97
CA LEU A 81 3.57 -1.10 -4.68
C LEU A 81 3.92 -0.65 -3.26
N PHE A 82 4.29 -1.62 -2.43
CA PHE A 82 4.71 -1.39 -1.06
C PHE A 82 6.19 -1.73 -0.91
N PRO A 83 7.00 -0.81 -0.36
CA PRO A 83 8.40 -1.08 -0.07
C PRO A 83 8.53 -2.17 0.99
N PRO A 84 9.72 -2.76 1.11
CA PRO A 84 10.07 -3.60 2.23
C PRO A 84 9.77 -2.91 3.56
N VAL A 85 9.03 -3.57 4.43
CA VAL A 85 8.87 -3.10 5.80
C VAL A 85 10.09 -3.57 6.59
N ALA A 86 11.11 -2.72 6.69
CA ALA A 86 12.31 -3.03 7.44
C ALA A 86 11.99 -3.12 8.95
N GLY A 87 11.80 -4.33 9.48
CA GLY A 87 12.03 -4.71 10.89
C GLY A 87 11.43 -3.80 11.97
N GLY A 88 10.30 -3.17 11.73
CA GLY A 88 9.72 -2.17 12.62
C GLY A 88 8.28 -1.87 12.24
N ALA A 89 7.55 -1.28 13.18
CA ALA A 89 6.13 -1.00 13.09
C ALA A 89 5.80 -0.12 11.85
N PRO A 90 5.25 -0.66 10.74
CA PRO A 90 4.89 0.16 9.58
C PRO A 90 3.82 1.18 9.94
N GLU A 91 3.99 2.42 9.47
CA GLU A 91 3.03 3.50 9.65
C GLU A 91 2.83 4.31 8.37
N ALA A 92 1.61 4.80 8.16
CA ALA A 92 1.29 5.76 7.10
C ALA A 92 0.02 6.54 7.41
N THR A 93 -0.15 7.66 6.70
CA THR A 93 -1.38 8.44 6.69
C THR A 93 -2.20 8.11 5.45
N PHE A 94 -3.47 7.76 5.67
CA PHE A 94 -4.45 7.44 4.65
C PHE A 94 -5.45 8.59 4.51
N GLY A 95 -5.64 9.07 3.28
CA GLY A 95 -6.71 10.01 2.96
C GLY A 95 -8.02 9.27 2.71
N ALA A 96 -9.14 9.93 3.04
CA ALA A 96 -10.50 9.41 2.77
C ALA A 96 -10.81 8.05 3.42
N LEU A 97 -10.05 7.63 4.44
CA LEU A 97 -10.34 6.46 5.26
C LEU A 97 -10.88 6.95 6.62
N PRO A 98 -12.20 6.95 6.85
CA PRO A 98 -12.72 7.39 8.14
C PRO A 98 -12.43 6.34 9.23
N PRO A 99 -12.20 6.76 10.50
CA PRO A 99 -11.87 5.84 11.59
C PRO A 99 -12.86 4.68 11.73
N TRP A 100 -14.17 4.95 11.63
CA TRP A 100 -15.22 3.94 11.78
C TRP A 100 -15.12 2.83 10.73
N LEU A 101 -14.71 3.14 9.50
CA LEU A 101 -14.56 2.16 8.44
C LEU A 101 -13.33 1.27 8.68
N LEU A 102 -12.23 1.85 9.18
CA LEU A 102 -11.08 1.06 9.60
C LEU A 102 -11.46 0.14 10.77
N GLU A 103 -12.23 0.62 11.74
CA GLU A 103 -12.74 -0.22 12.84
C GLU A 103 -13.57 -1.40 12.32
N GLU A 104 -14.48 -1.17 11.37
CA GLU A 104 -15.26 -2.24 10.73
C GLU A 104 -14.38 -3.28 10.05
N TYR A 105 -13.37 -2.86 9.29
CA TYR A 105 -12.41 -3.77 8.67
C TYR A 105 -11.65 -4.59 9.71
N LEU A 106 -11.07 -3.94 10.73
CA LEU A 106 -10.30 -4.59 11.78
C LEU A 106 -11.14 -5.65 12.51
N VAL A 107 -12.39 -5.31 12.88
CA VAL A 107 -13.32 -6.27 13.50
C VAL A 107 -13.66 -7.42 12.55
N SER A 108 -13.92 -7.12 11.27
CA SER A 108 -14.22 -8.16 10.26
C SER A 108 -13.08 -9.15 10.04
N TRP A 109 -11.83 -8.73 10.29
CA TRP A 109 -10.64 -9.57 10.20
C TRP A 109 -10.28 -10.28 11.50
N GLY A 110 -11.17 -10.25 12.51
CA GLY A 110 -10.97 -10.89 13.81
C GLY A 110 -10.21 -10.02 14.81
N GLY A 111 -10.08 -8.72 14.55
CA GLY A 111 -9.46 -7.77 15.45
C GLY A 111 -10.27 -7.56 16.72
N ARG A 112 -9.57 -7.43 17.85
CA ARG A 112 -10.17 -7.12 19.16
C ARG A 112 -9.83 -5.70 19.58
N LYS A 113 -10.86 -4.90 19.86
CA LYS A 113 -10.69 -3.54 20.39
C LYS A 113 -10.05 -3.60 21.77
N LEU A 114 -8.94 -2.91 21.95
CA LEU A 114 -8.26 -2.73 23.24
C LEU A 114 -8.52 -1.35 23.83
N GLY A 115 -8.79 -0.37 22.96
CA GLY A 115 -9.09 1.01 23.32
C GLY A 115 -9.53 1.80 22.09
N GLU A 116 -9.84 3.07 22.27
CA GLU A 116 -10.08 3.98 21.15
C GLU A 116 -8.83 4.05 20.27
N GLY A 117 -8.97 3.79 18.96
CA GLY A 117 -7.84 3.74 18.04
C GLY A 117 -6.86 2.58 18.24
N HIS A 118 -7.14 1.60 19.11
CA HIS A 118 -6.20 0.51 19.44
C HIS A 118 -6.84 -0.88 19.27
N TYR A 119 -6.27 -1.71 18.42
CA TYR A 119 -6.81 -3.03 18.06
C TYR A 119 -5.73 -4.11 18.02
N ALA A 120 -6.01 -5.27 18.61
CA ALA A 120 -5.16 -6.45 18.52
C ALA A 120 -5.62 -7.35 17.35
N LEU A 121 -4.69 -7.74 16.49
CA LEU A 121 -4.85 -8.75 15.43
C LEU A 121 -3.93 -9.96 15.71
N PRO A 122 -4.15 -11.11 15.08
CA PRO A 122 -3.20 -12.22 15.14
C PRO A 122 -1.79 -11.78 14.76
N GLY A 123 -0.86 -11.80 15.72
CA GLY A 123 0.54 -11.41 15.51
C GLY A 123 0.82 -9.91 15.36
N ALA A 124 -0.18 -9.03 15.55
CA ALA A 124 -0.01 -7.59 15.38
C ALA A 124 -0.89 -6.72 16.29
N MET A 125 -0.48 -5.47 16.47
CA MET A 125 -1.22 -4.40 17.13
C MET A 125 -1.38 -3.24 16.15
N VAL A 126 -2.60 -2.75 15.99
CA VAL A 126 -2.93 -1.59 15.15
C VAL A 126 -3.24 -0.41 16.05
N ARG A 127 -2.63 0.73 15.75
CA ARG A 127 -2.92 2.03 16.32
C ARG A 127 -3.33 2.99 15.21
N PHE A 128 -4.36 3.78 15.42
CA PHE A 128 -4.73 4.82 14.47
C PHE A 128 -5.30 6.05 15.17
N ALA A 129 -5.12 7.21 14.55
CA ALA A 129 -5.62 8.48 15.02
C ALA A 129 -5.86 9.43 13.83
N GLU A 130 -6.81 10.34 13.97
CA GLU A 130 -6.99 11.40 12.97
C GLU A 130 -5.74 12.28 12.90
N ALA A 131 -5.31 12.61 11.68
CA ALA A 131 -4.16 13.45 11.38
C ALA A 131 -4.62 14.78 10.75
N GLU A 132 -3.69 15.72 10.58
CA GLU A 132 -4.00 17.01 9.95
C GLU A 132 -4.62 16.81 8.56
N PRO A 133 -5.82 17.36 8.29
CA PRO A 133 -6.46 17.21 6.99
C PRO A 133 -5.64 17.80 5.85
N LEU A 134 -5.57 17.09 4.72
CA LEU A 134 -4.94 17.58 3.51
C LEU A 134 -5.85 18.62 2.86
N ARG A 135 -5.32 19.82 2.59
CA ARG A 135 -6.06 20.89 1.91
C ARG A 135 -5.67 21.00 0.44
N VAL A 136 -6.65 20.91 -0.44
CA VAL A 136 -6.50 21.10 -1.88
C VAL A 136 -7.47 22.18 -2.33
N GLY A 137 -7.00 23.42 -2.40
CA GLY A 137 -7.86 24.59 -2.64
C GLY A 137 -8.87 24.76 -1.49
N SER A 138 -10.17 24.69 -1.78
CA SER A 138 -11.25 24.71 -0.78
C SER A 138 -11.62 23.31 -0.25
N LEU A 139 -11.09 22.24 -0.84
CA LEU A 139 -11.36 20.87 -0.43
C LEU A 139 -10.50 20.51 0.79
N SER A 140 -11.13 19.99 1.84
CA SER A 140 -10.47 19.43 3.02
C SER A 140 -10.68 17.93 3.05
N ILE A 141 -9.60 17.16 2.92
CA ILE A 141 -9.63 15.70 2.88
C ILE A 141 -9.17 15.18 4.25
N PRO A 142 -10.06 14.54 5.04
CA PRO A 142 -9.68 13.92 6.30
C PRO A 142 -8.52 12.94 6.11
N GLN A 143 -7.61 12.93 7.08
CA GLN A 143 -6.44 12.08 7.09
C GLN A 143 -6.48 11.19 8.34
N LEU A 144 -6.14 9.92 8.17
CA LEU A 144 -6.05 8.94 9.26
C LEU A 144 -4.63 8.38 9.30
N TRP A 145 -3.89 8.68 10.36
CA TRP A 145 -2.62 8.01 10.62
C TRP A 145 -2.89 6.61 11.16
N VAL A 146 -2.18 5.62 10.66
CA VAL A 146 -2.25 4.22 11.09
C VAL A 146 -0.84 3.68 11.23
N GLY A 147 -0.55 3.10 12.38
CA GLY A 147 0.66 2.32 12.66
C GLY A 147 0.30 0.89 13.03
N VAL A 148 1.09 -0.07 12.57
CA VAL A 148 0.93 -1.49 12.90
C VAL A 148 2.25 -1.98 13.47
N GLU A 149 2.25 -2.76 14.54
CA GLU A 149 3.45 -3.35 15.14
C GLU A 149 3.26 -4.84 15.42
N GLY A 150 4.34 -5.61 15.53
CA GLY A 150 4.29 -7.06 15.75
C GLY A 150 4.94 -7.89 14.63
N GLU A 151 4.96 -9.21 14.80
CA GLU A 151 5.57 -10.16 13.86
C GLU A 151 4.85 -10.18 12.50
N GLU A 152 3.52 -9.96 12.51
CA GLU A 152 2.67 -9.94 11.31
C GLU A 152 2.32 -8.53 10.84
N ALA A 153 3.07 -7.51 11.31
CA ALA A 153 2.69 -6.12 11.10
C ALA A 153 2.63 -5.72 9.62
N GLU A 154 3.57 -6.22 8.81
CA GLU A 154 3.61 -5.98 7.38
C GLU A 154 2.38 -6.51 6.65
N ALA A 155 2.01 -7.77 6.92
CA ALA A 155 0.85 -8.39 6.28
C ALA A 155 -0.44 -7.64 6.61
N TRP A 156 -0.62 -7.24 7.88
CA TRP A 156 -1.77 -6.45 8.31
C TRP A 156 -1.76 -5.03 7.77
N PHE A 157 -0.61 -4.37 7.74
CA PHE A 157 -0.48 -3.03 7.18
C PHE A 157 -0.81 -3.00 5.69
N ASN A 158 -0.29 -3.95 4.90
CA ASN A 158 -0.59 -4.08 3.48
C ASN A 158 -2.09 -4.33 3.25
N ARG A 159 -2.72 -5.15 4.10
CA ARG A 159 -4.17 -5.39 4.05
C ARG A 159 -4.98 -4.12 4.38
N ILE A 160 -4.56 -3.33 5.37
CA ILE A 160 -5.18 -2.04 5.70
C ILE A 160 -5.04 -1.07 4.53
N ALA A 161 -3.84 -0.94 3.98
CA ALA A 161 -3.57 -0.04 2.86
C ALA A 161 -4.39 -0.41 1.61
N PHE A 162 -4.55 -1.71 1.36
CA PHE A 162 -5.43 -2.20 0.32
C PHE A 162 -6.91 -1.90 0.60
N ALA A 163 -7.40 -2.10 1.83
CA ALA A 163 -8.78 -1.75 2.18
C ALA A 163 -9.04 -0.24 2.03
N ALA A 164 -8.04 0.59 2.39
CA ALA A 164 -8.09 2.04 2.23
C ALA A 164 -8.18 2.47 0.76
N SER A 165 -7.54 1.76 -0.17
CA SER A 165 -7.62 2.07 -1.60
C SER A 165 -8.99 1.75 -2.22
N ARG A 166 -9.76 0.86 -1.59
CA ARG A 166 -11.11 0.45 -2.03
C ARG A 166 -12.25 1.23 -1.37
N GLY A 167 -12.02 1.81 -0.19
CA GLY A 167 -13.06 2.38 0.68
C GLY A 167 -13.54 3.81 0.35
N GLY A 168 -13.12 4.40 -0.77
CA GLY A 168 -13.49 5.76 -1.18
C GLY A 168 -14.65 5.84 -2.17
N GLY A 169 -15.72 5.05 -1.95
CA GLY A 169 -16.95 5.04 -2.74
C GLY A 169 -18.10 5.74 -2.04
#